data_AF-A0A2D8DKM2-F1
#
_entry.id   AF-A0A2D8DKM2-F1
#
_cell.length_a   1.000
_cell.length_b   1.000
_cell.length_c   1.000
_cell.angle_alpha   90.00
_cell.angle_beta   90.00
_cell.angle_gamma   90.00
#
_symmetry.space_group_name_H-M   'P 1'
#
loop_
_entity.id
_entity.type
_entity.pdbx_description
1 polymer ?
#
loop_
_entity_poly.entity_id
_entity_poly.type
_entity_poly.pdbx_seq_one_letter_code
_entity_poly.pdbx_strand_id
1 'polypeptide(L)'
;MALVSYFNFKQISKLFLVQLILNAIWSWIFFYFQMPIIAFMDILLLILINLVIQMRLFKSSWLYGFLYLPYPCWLFFAAFLNLNIVILN
;
A
#
# COMPACT_ATOMS: atom_id res chain seq x y z
N MET A 1 -2.10 5.72 9.76
CA MET A 1 -1.94 6.31 8.41
C MET A 1 -2.28 7.81 8.41
N ALA A 2 -3.54 8.22 8.57
CA ALA A 2 -3.98 9.63 8.45
C ALA A 2 -3.20 10.65 9.32
N LEU A 3 -3.00 10.35 10.61
CA LEU A 3 -2.21 11.20 11.52
C LEU A 3 -0.75 11.34 11.07
N VAL A 4 -0.12 10.22 10.69
CA VAL A 4 1.29 10.20 10.26
C VAL A 4 1.49 11.00 8.96
N SER A 5 0.57 10.88 8.02
CA SER A 5 0.57 11.64 6.76
C SER A 5 0.31 13.13 6.97
N TYR A 6 -0.50 13.52 7.96
CA TYR A 6 -0.75 14.92 8.29
C TYR A 6 0.52 15.60 8.80
N PHE A 7 1.22 14.98 9.75
CA PHE A 7 2.45 15.56 10.32
C PHE A 7 3.63 15.57 9.34
N ASN A 8 3.69 14.64 8.38
CA ASN A 8 4.79 14.51 7.41
C ASN A 8 4.39 14.93 5.98
N PHE A 9 3.36 15.76 5.83
CA PHE A 9 2.74 16.10 4.54
C PHE A 9 3.75 16.62 3.50
N LYS A 10 4.65 17.53 3.91
CA LYS A 10 5.65 18.12 2.98
C LYS A 10 6.60 17.08 2.36
N GLN A 11 6.89 15.98 3.05
CA GLN A 11 7.85 14.97 2.57
C GLN A 11 7.21 13.84 1.76
N ILE A 12 5.93 13.54 2.01
CA ILE A 12 5.30 12.27 1.57
C ILE A 12 4.10 12.50 0.67
N SER A 13 3.53 13.72 0.61
CA SER A 13 2.32 14.06 -0.16
C SER A 13 2.24 13.44 -1.55
N LYS A 14 3.27 13.57 -2.38
CA LYS A 14 3.29 12.99 -3.74
C LYS A 14 3.16 11.47 -3.73
N LEU A 15 3.95 10.78 -2.89
CA LEU A 15 3.91 9.32 -2.79
C LEU A 15 2.60 8.82 -2.18
N PHE A 16 2.09 9.54 -1.19
CA PHE A 16 0.81 9.24 -0.55
C PHE A 16 -0.34 9.34 -1.54
N LEU A 17 -0.36 10.39 -2.38
CA LEU A 17 -1.39 10.55 -3.41
C LEU A 17 -1.38 9.39 -4.42
N VAL A 18 -0.20 9.00 -4.89
CA VAL A 18 -0.04 7.86 -5.81
C VAL A 18 -0.50 6.56 -5.15
N GLN A 19 -0.09 6.32 -3.91
CA GLN A 19 -0.54 5.17 -3.12
C GLN A 19 -2.07 5.14 -2.96
N LEU A 20 -2.71 6.29 -2.78
CA LEU A 20 -4.15 6.39 -2.57
C LEU A 20 -4.93 6.10 -3.87
N ILE A 21 -4.44 6.60 -5.00
CA ILE A 21 -5.00 6.32 -6.33
C ILE A 21 -4.89 4.83 -6.66
N LEU A 22 -3.71 4.24 -6.48
CA LEU A 22 -3.49 2.81 -6.75
C LEU A 22 -4.39 1.94 -5.85
N ASN A 23 -4.51 2.28 -4.57
CA ASN A 23 -5.39 1.54 -3.66
C ASN A 23 -6.87 1.60 -4.10
N ALA A 24 -7.34 2.75 -4.58
CA ALA A 24 -8.68 2.88 -5.12
C ALA A 24 -8.89 2.02 -6.39
N ILE A 25 -7.90 2.03 -7.30
CA ILE A 25 -7.92 1.25 -8.53
C ILE A 25 -7.92 -0.25 -8.23
N TRP A 26 -7.16 -0.70 -7.23
CA TRP A 26 -7.04 -2.11 -6.87
C TRP A 26 -8.39 -2.80 -6.66
N SER A 27 -9.29 -2.15 -5.91
CA SER A 27 -10.61 -2.70 -5.61
C SER A 27 -11.47 -2.83 -6.88
N TRP A 28 -11.35 -1.90 -7.84
CA TRP A 28 -12.05 -2.03 -9.13
C TRP A 28 -11.48 -3.16 -9.99
N ILE A 29 -10.16 -3.28 -10.09
CA ILE A 29 -9.53 -4.37 -10.87
C ILE A 29 -9.91 -5.74 -10.30
N PHE A 30 -9.88 -5.88 -8.98
CA PHE A 30 -10.15 -7.14 -8.31
C PHE A 30 -11.64 -7.51 -8.34
N PHE A 31 -12.53 -6.63 -7.91
CA PHE A 31 -13.96 -6.95 -7.77
C PHE A 31 -14.80 -6.73 -9.03
N TYR A 32 -14.56 -5.63 -9.75
CA TYR A 32 -15.37 -5.29 -10.92
C TYR A 32 -14.88 -6.02 -12.18
N PHE A 33 -13.57 -5.93 -12.46
CA PHE A 33 -13.00 -6.58 -13.64
C PHE A 33 -12.66 -8.06 -13.43
N GLN A 34 -12.66 -8.55 -12.19
CA GLN A 34 -12.33 -9.95 -11.86
C GLN A 34 -11.00 -10.41 -12.48
N MET A 35 -10.00 -9.52 -12.50
CA MET A 35 -8.67 -9.78 -13.06
C MET A 35 -7.63 -9.93 -11.94
N PRO A 36 -7.59 -11.09 -11.24
CA PRO A 36 -6.77 -11.26 -10.04
C PRO A 36 -5.26 -11.14 -10.32
N ILE A 37 -4.81 -11.54 -11.52
CA ILE A 37 -3.40 -11.40 -11.95
C ILE A 37 -2.97 -9.93 -12.01
N ILE A 38 -3.80 -9.06 -12.59
CA ILE A 38 -3.50 -7.62 -12.69
C ILE A 38 -3.62 -6.97 -11.31
N ALA A 39 -4.63 -7.35 -10.54
CA ALA A 39 -4.77 -6.90 -9.15
C ALA A 39 -3.55 -7.30 -8.29
N PHE A 40 -2.93 -8.44 -8.55
CA PHE A 40 -1.73 -8.87 -7.84
C PHE A 40 -0.52 -7.99 -8.18
N MET A 41 -0.32 -7.66 -9.46
CA MET A 41 0.72 -6.70 -9.87
C MET A 41 0.52 -5.32 -9.24
N ASP A 42 -0.72 -4.84 -9.19
CA ASP A 42 -1.05 -3.54 -8.57
C ASP A 42 -0.75 -3.54 -7.06
N ILE A 43 -1.13 -4.60 -6.34
CA ILE A 43 -0.83 -4.74 -4.91
C ILE A 43 0.69 -4.80 -4.64
N LEU A 44 1.47 -5.45 -5.49
CA LEU A 44 2.93 -5.48 -5.35
C LEU A 44 3.51 -4.07 -5.50
N LEU A 45 2.99 -3.29 -6.44
CA LEU A 45 3.40 -1.90 -6.65
C LEU A 45 2.99 -1.01 -5.46
N LEU A 46 1.80 -1.25 -4.90
CA LEU A 46 1.36 -0.65 -3.64
C LEU A 46 2.31 -0.95 -2.47
N ILE A 47 2.72 -2.22 -2.30
CA ILE A 47 3.67 -2.62 -1.26
C ILE A 47 4.98 -1.83 -1.41
N LEU A 48 5.54 -1.78 -2.63
CA LEU A 48 6.78 -1.06 -2.89
C LEU A 48 6.70 0.42 -2.52
N ILE A 49 5.63 1.11 -2.94
CA ILE A 49 5.44 2.54 -2.61
C ILE A 49 5.32 2.72 -1.10
N ASN A 50 4.60 1.83 -0.41
CA ASN A 50 4.42 1.91 1.03
C ASN A 50 5.70 1.66 1.82
N LEU A 51 6.55 0.75 1.36
CA LEU A 51 7.89 0.54 1.92
C LEU A 51 8.76 1.79 1.76
N VAL A 52 8.72 2.45 0.60
CA VAL A 52 9.45 3.71 0.37
C VAL A 52 8.95 4.82 1.31
N ILE A 53 7.63 4.96 1.46
CA ILE A 53 7.03 5.90 2.42
C ILE A 53 7.52 5.60 3.84
N GLN A 54 7.47 4.32 4.23
CA GLN A 54 7.86 3.88 5.55
C GLN A 54 9.35 4.15 5.84
N MET A 55 10.24 3.89 4.90
CA MET A 55 11.67 4.24 5.03
C MET A 55 11.89 5.75 5.22
N ARG A 56 11.13 6.59 4.51
CA ARG A 56 11.19 8.05 4.71
C ARG A 56 10.67 8.47 6.09
N LEU A 57 9.61 7.82 6.57
CA LEU A 57 9.07 8.05 7.89
C LEU A 57 10.06 7.67 9.00
N PHE A 58 10.72 6.51 8.90
CA PHE A 58 11.77 6.12 9.85
C PHE A 58 12.93 7.11 9.89
N LYS A 59 13.30 7.72 8.75
CA LYS A 59 14.31 8.79 8.70
C LYS A 59 13.85 10.09 9.37
N SER A 60 12.55 10.38 9.34
CA SER A 60 11.97 11.58 9.98
C SER A 60 11.82 11.39 11.48
N SER A 61 11.12 10.31 11.89
CA SER A 61 11.06 9.90 13.29
C SER A 61 10.75 8.40 13.41
N TRP A 62 11.37 7.76 14.39
CA TRP A 62 11.12 6.33 14.66
C TRP A 62 9.64 6.06 15.01
N LEU A 63 9.01 6.94 15.78
CA LEU A 63 7.60 6.86 16.16
C LEU A 63 6.68 6.81 14.93
N TYR A 64 6.87 7.70 13.96
CA TYR A 64 6.03 7.74 12.76
C TYR A 64 6.23 6.53 11.86
N GLY A 65 7.46 6.01 11.76
CA GLY A 65 7.73 4.76 11.05
C GLY A 65 7.02 3.55 11.67
N PHE A 66 6.98 3.48 13.01
CA PHE A 66 6.29 2.41 13.73
C PHE A 66 4.76 2.52 13.62
N LEU A 67 4.20 3.72 13.75
CA LEU A 67 2.76 3.99 13.56
C LEU A 67 2.27 3.68 12.14
N TYR A 68 3.17 3.67 11.14
CA TYR A 68 2.84 3.35 9.75
C TYR A 68 2.94 1.85 9.44
N LEU A 69 3.77 1.10 10.16
CA LEU A 69 4.05 -0.34 10.03
C LEU A 69 2.82 -1.25 9.86
N PRO A 70 1.69 -1.08 10.58
CA PRO A 70 0.53 -1.95 10.39
C PRO A 70 -0.05 -1.92 8.96
N TYR A 71 0.17 -0.85 8.20
CA TYR A 71 -0.36 -0.73 6.85
C TYR A 71 0.37 -1.62 5.80
N PRO A 72 1.70 -1.57 5.66
CA PRO A 72 2.41 -2.52 4.81
C PRO A 72 2.20 -3.98 5.26
N CYS A 73 2.10 -4.27 6.57
CA CYS A 73 1.74 -5.61 7.04
C CYS A 73 0.38 -6.08 6.49
N TRP A 74 -0.63 -5.20 6.50
CA TRP A 74 -1.91 -5.51 5.88
C TRP A 74 -1.81 -5.74 4.36
N LEU A 75 -1.00 -4.94 3.65
CA LEU A 75 -0.79 -5.12 2.21
C LEU A 75 -0.13 -6.45 1.88
N PHE A 76 0.84 -6.92 2.68
CA PHE A 76 1.43 -8.25 2.52
C PHE A 76 0.39 -9.37 2.69
N PHE A 77 -0.50 -9.23 3.67
CA PHE A 77 -1.60 -10.17 3.86
C PHE A 77 -2.57 -10.15 2.67
N ALA A 78 -2.94 -8.97 2.17
CA ALA A 78 -3.78 -8.84 0.98
C ALA A 78 -3.11 -9.43 -0.29
N ALA A 79 -1.79 -9.27 -0.45
CA ALA A 79 -1.04 -9.91 -1.53
C ALA A 79 -1.06 -11.42 -1.44
N PHE A 80 -0.89 -11.96 -0.23
CA PHE A 80 -1.00 -13.39 0.01
C PHE A 80 -2.39 -13.92 -0.36
N LEU A 81 -3.46 -13.25 0.09
CA LEU A 81 -4.83 -13.64 -0.29
C LEU A 81 -5.04 -13.61 -1.81
N ASN A 82 -4.63 -12.53 -2.47
CA ASN A 82 -4.80 -12.39 -3.92
C ASN A 82 -4.01 -13.47 -4.69
N LEU A 83 -2.79 -13.78 -4.25
CA LEU A 83 -1.98 -14.87 -4.83
C LEU A 83 -2.67 -16.23 -4.67
N ASN A 84 -3.25 -16.53 -3.52
CA ASN A 84 -4.01 -17.78 -3.33
C ASN A 84 -5.21 -17.86 -4.29
N ILE A 85 -5.89 -16.74 -4.53
CA ILE A 85 -7.01 -16.67 -5.48
C ILE A 85 -6.54 -16.89 -6.92
N VAL A 86 -5.35 -16.40 -7.29
CA VAL A 86 -4.75 -16.67 -8.61
C VAL A 86 -4.35 -18.13 -8.78
N ILE A 87 -3.92 -18.82 -7.72
CA ILE A 87 -3.49 -20.22 -7.80
C ILE A 87 -4.67 -21.20 -7.76
N LEU A 88 -5.73 -20.88 -7.01
CA LEU A 88 -6.83 -21.79 -6.72
C LEU A 88 -8.03 -21.66 -7.67
N ASN A 89 -8.08 -20.62 -8.51
CA ASN A 89 -9.06 -20.45 -9.60
C ASN A 89 -8.38 -20.59 -10.96
#